data_AF-A0A0W8CR67-F1
#
_entry.id   AF-A0A0W8CR67-F1
#
_cell.length_a   1.000
_cell.length_b   1.000
_cell.length_c   1.000
_cell.angle_alpha   90.00
_cell.angle_beta   90.00
_cell.angle_gamma   90.00
#
_symmetry.space_group_name_H-M   'P 1'
#
loop_
_entity.id
_entity.type
_entity.pdbx_description
1 polymer ?
#
loop_
_entity_poly.entity_id
_entity_poly.type
_entity_poly.pdbx_seq_one_letter_code
_entity_poly.pdbx_strand_id
1 'polypeptide(L)'
;MYAGKPSVFDAFSSHKDEVRVIQPGGLQLASNSFTTVQSVCLRYLKGEFWGLQYHPEYDLHEMARLLHCRREMNTQLGFFTDLEDADRFVDLMEELAADPTREDLAWQIGYDKDVLDEDIRTCEVKNFVKHLVLPYYMQCRQQPGDTEDKGVQDAACQQEVA
;
A
#
# COMPACT_ATOMS: atom_id res chain seq x y z
N MET A 1 5.26 0.61 -11.37
CA MET A 1 4.22 0.54 -10.33
C MET A 1 2.89 0.00 -10.88
N TYR A 2 2.23 0.71 -11.80
CA TYR A 2 0.84 0.41 -12.23
C TYR A 2 0.66 -0.43 -13.50
N ALA A 3 1.63 -1.27 -13.87
CA ALA A 3 1.49 -2.08 -15.08
C ALA A 3 0.33 -3.08 -14.90
N GLY A 4 -0.75 -2.92 -15.66
CA GLY A 4 -1.96 -3.74 -15.56
C GLY A 4 -3.03 -3.21 -14.61
N LYS A 5 -2.81 -2.05 -13.96
CA LYS A 5 -3.84 -1.38 -13.15
C LYS A 5 -4.59 -0.32 -13.98
N PRO A 6 -5.91 -0.14 -13.79
CA PRO A 6 -6.64 0.95 -14.43
C PRO A 6 -6.03 2.33 -14.14
N SER A 7 -6.27 3.30 -15.02
CA SER A 7 -5.75 4.68 -14.85
C SER A 7 -6.47 5.46 -13.74
N VAL A 8 -7.67 5.02 -13.39
CA VAL A 8 -8.49 5.50 -12.26
C VAL A 8 -8.99 4.24 -11.58
N PHE A 9 -8.84 4.16 -10.26
CA PHE A 9 -9.19 2.98 -9.49
C PHE A 9 -9.57 3.36 -8.06
N ASP A 10 -10.39 2.52 -7.44
CA ASP A 10 -10.64 2.58 -6.00
C ASP A 10 -9.57 1.84 -5.19
N ALA A 11 -9.27 2.37 -4.00
CA ALA A 11 -8.35 1.74 -3.06
C ALA A 11 -8.69 2.15 -1.63
N PHE A 12 -8.48 1.24 -0.68
CA PHE A 12 -8.69 1.53 0.73
C PHE A 12 -7.58 2.41 1.31
N SER A 13 -7.95 3.37 2.15
CA SER A 13 -7.01 4.28 2.82
C SER A 13 -7.32 4.37 4.31
N SER A 14 -6.26 4.42 5.13
CA SER A 14 -6.38 4.58 6.58
C SER A 14 -5.20 5.39 7.11
N HIS A 15 -5.16 6.67 6.79
CA HIS A 15 -4.14 7.61 7.26
C HIS A 15 -4.76 8.93 7.71
N LYS A 16 -4.01 9.73 8.48
CA LYS A 16 -4.44 11.05 8.98
C LYS A 16 -3.50 12.18 8.59
N ASP A 17 -2.29 11.83 8.19
CA ASP A 17 -1.27 12.71 7.64
C ASP A 17 -1.20 12.54 6.12
N GLU A 18 -0.47 13.44 5.46
CA GLU A 18 -0.19 13.33 4.03
C GLU A 18 1.23 13.83 3.72
N VAL A 19 1.80 13.27 2.65
CA VAL A 19 3.01 13.82 2.05
C VAL A 19 2.65 15.06 1.25
N ARG A 20 3.15 16.22 1.70
CA ARG A 20 2.87 17.51 1.02
C ARG A 20 3.92 17.89 -0.02
N VAL A 21 5.16 17.46 0.15
CA VAL A 21 6.28 17.86 -0.71
C VAL A 21 7.11 16.64 -1.07
N ILE A 22 7.29 16.41 -2.37
CA ILE A 22 8.17 15.39 -2.91
C ILE A 22 9.50 16.04 -3.24
N GLN A 23 10.59 15.57 -2.62
CA GLN A 23 11.94 16.06 -2.86
C GLN A 23 12.45 15.66 -4.26
N PRO A 24 13.46 16.35 -4.81
CA PRO A 24 14.07 15.97 -6.09
C PRO A 24 14.47 14.49 -6.13
N GLY A 25 14.16 13.83 -7.25
CA GLY A 25 14.32 12.38 -7.42
C GLY A 25 13.04 11.58 -7.16
N GLY A 26 12.01 12.21 -6.60
CA GLY A 26 10.67 11.64 -6.50
C GLY A 26 9.76 12.02 -7.68
N LEU A 27 8.90 11.07 -8.07
CA LEU A 27 7.86 11.22 -9.07
C LEU A 27 6.52 10.85 -8.43
N GLN A 28 5.60 11.80 -8.37
CA GLN A 28 4.21 11.54 -7.98
C GLN A 28 3.52 10.69 -9.04
N LEU A 29 2.83 9.63 -8.62
CA LEU A 29 2.19 8.69 -9.55
C LEU A 29 0.66 8.64 -9.41
N ALA A 30 0.10 8.99 -8.25
CA ALA A 30 -1.35 9.04 -8.03
C ALA A 30 -1.72 10.13 -7.02
N SER A 31 -2.96 10.61 -7.12
CA SER A 31 -3.58 11.61 -6.24
C SER A 31 -5.10 11.41 -6.22
N ASN A 32 -5.78 12.00 -5.25
CA ASN A 32 -7.24 12.14 -5.27
C ASN A 32 -7.67 13.54 -4.79
N SER A 33 -8.97 13.76 -4.61
CA SER A 33 -9.51 15.06 -4.18
C SER A 33 -9.17 15.43 -2.72
N PHE A 34 -8.78 14.44 -1.90
CA PHE A 34 -8.50 14.64 -0.47
C PHE A 34 -7.00 14.77 -0.19
N THR A 35 -6.17 13.92 -0.82
CA THR A 35 -4.73 13.87 -0.63
C THR A 35 -4.02 13.97 -1.97
N THR A 36 -3.15 14.97 -2.07
CA THR A 36 -2.47 15.30 -3.33
C THR A 36 -1.39 14.28 -3.71
N VAL A 37 -0.80 13.58 -2.74
CA VAL A 37 0.21 12.52 -3.00
C VAL A 37 -0.29 11.20 -2.42
N GLN A 38 -0.86 10.36 -3.28
CA GLN A 38 -1.29 9.01 -2.90
C GLN A 38 -0.22 7.95 -3.19
N SER A 39 0.69 8.22 -4.12
CA SER A 39 1.82 7.35 -4.39
C SER A 39 2.99 8.10 -5.02
N VAL A 40 4.18 7.58 -4.77
CA VAL A 40 5.44 8.13 -5.26
C VAL A 40 6.40 7.00 -5.66
N CYS A 41 7.16 7.21 -6.72
CA CYS A 41 8.40 6.48 -6.97
C CYS A 41 9.57 7.43 -6.73
N LEU A 42 10.50 7.04 -5.86
CA LEU A 42 11.67 7.84 -5.51
C LEU A 42 12.94 7.11 -5.89
N ARG A 43 13.82 7.78 -6.61
CA ARG A 43 15.16 7.30 -6.93
C ARG A 43 16.19 8.06 -6.12
N TYR A 44 17.05 7.32 -5.43
CA TYR A 44 18.16 7.87 -4.69
C TYR A 44 19.40 7.02 -4.89
N LEU A 45 20.45 7.62 -5.47
CA LEU A 45 21.67 6.92 -5.89
C LEU A 45 21.32 5.70 -6.78
N LYS A 46 21.62 4.48 -6.31
CA LYS A 46 21.33 3.23 -7.01
C LYS A 46 20.04 2.56 -6.53
N GLY A 47 19.32 3.17 -5.59
CA GLY A 47 18.08 2.68 -5.02
C GLY A 47 16.84 3.26 -5.71
N GLU A 48 15.80 2.44 -5.82
CA GLU A 48 14.45 2.86 -6.18
C GLU A 48 13.48 2.41 -5.07
N PHE A 49 12.66 3.35 -4.61
CA PHE A 49 11.67 3.16 -3.55
C PHE A 49 10.27 3.51 -4.06
N TRP A 50 9.30 2.68 -3.71
CA TRP A 50 7.89 2.89 -4.02
C TRP A 50 7.15 3.16 -2.72
N GLY A 51 6.47 4.30 -2.63
CA GLY A 51 5.66 4.68 -1.48
C GLY A 51 4.19 4.77 -1.89
N LEU A 52 3.32 4.15 -1.11
CA LEU A 52 1.87 4.17 -1.27
C LEU A 52 1.26 4.69 0.03
N GLN A 53 0.26 5.56 -0.08
CA GLN A 53 -0.47 6.10 1.07
C GLN A 53 -1.81 5.38 1.29
N TYR A 54 -2.37 4.79 0.23
CA TYR A 54 -3.44 3.81 0.29
C TYR A 54 -2.87 2.39 0.47
N HIS A 55 -3.75 1.44 0.79
CA HIS A 55 -3.42 0.08 1.21
C HIS A 55 -3.88 -0.95 0.18
N PRO A 56 -3.07 -1.28 -0.83
CA PRO A 56 -3.38 -2.38 -1.75
C PRO A 56 -3.36 -3.74 -1.07
N GLU A 57 -2.81 -3.86 0.15
CA GLU A 57 -2.82 -5.08 0.94
C GLU A 57 -4.17 -5.37 1.60
N TYR A 58 -4.99 -4.34 1.86
CA TYR A 58 -6.28 -4.50 2.53
C TYR A 58 -7.32 -5.12 1.63
N ASP A 59 -7.84 -6.29 2.01
CA ASP A 59 -9.05 -6.84 1.44
C ASP A 59 -10.31 -6.37 2.19
N LEU A 60 -11.49 -6.80 1.71
CA LEU A 60 -12.75 -6.45 2.36
C LEU A 60 -12.87 -6.96 3.79
N HIS A 61 -12.33 -8.15 4.08
CA HIS A 61 -12.40 -8.71 5.42
C HIS A 61 -11.56 -7.89 6.39
N GLU A 62 -10.32 -7.55 6.01
CA GLU A 62 -9.44 -6.70 6.80
C GLU A 62 -10.07 -5.31 7.02
N MET A 63 -10.69 -4.72 5.98
CA MET A 63 -11.41 -3.46 6.12
C MET A 63 -12.63 -3.55 7.04
N ALA A 64 -13.41 -4.63 6.95
CA ALA A 64 -14.54 -4.86 7.83
C ALA A 64 -14.10 -4.96 9.30
N ARG A 65 -13.01 -5.69 9.59
CA ARG A 65 -12.42 -5.77 10.92
C ARG A 65 -11.89 -4.42 11.42
N LEU A 66 -11.23 -3.64 10.57
CA LEU A 66 -10.77 -2.29 10.91
C LEU A 66 -11.93 -1.35 11.22
N LEU A 67 -13.01 -1.42 10.43
CA LEU A 67 -14.21 -0.61 10.63
C LEU A 67 -14.92 -1.00 11.93
N HIS A 68 -15.04 -2.30 12.23
CA HIS A 68 -15.56 -2.79 13.49
C HIS A 68 -14.77 -2.25 14.69
N CYS A 69 -13.44 -2.31 14.65
CA CYS A 69 -12.58 -1.76 15.72
C CYS A 69 -12.73 -0.25 15.91
N ARG A 70 -13.17 0.49 14.88
CA ARG A 70 -13.29 1.95 14.88
C ARG A 70 -14.74 2.44 14.88
N ARG A 71 -15.72 1.55 15.00
CA ARG A 71 -17.15 1.88 14.88
C ARG A 71 -17.58 3.03 15.79
N GLU A 72 -17.16 3.01 17.06
CA GLU A 72 -17.50 4.07 18.01
C GLU A 72 -16.99 5.44 17.56
N MET A 73 -15.73 5.50 17.12
CA MET A 73 -15.13 6.74 16.61
C MET A 73 -15.80 7.17 15.30
N ASN A 74 -16.10 6.24 14.40
CA ASN A 74 -16.72 6.55 13.11
C ASN A 74 -18.17 7.05 13.29
N THR A 75 -18.92 6.48 14.24
CA THR A 75 -20.25 6.99 14.64
C THR A 75 -20.13 8.40 15.24
N GLN A 76 -19.16 8.65 16.14
CA GLN A 76 -18.93 9.99 16.69
C GLN A 76 -18.56 11.04 15.62
N LEU A 77 -17.87 10.62 14.57
CA LEU A 77 -17.52 11.47 13.42
C LEU A 77 -18.68 11.63 12.42
N GLY A 78 -19.82 10.96 12.63
CA GLY A 78 -21.01 11.08 11.80
C GLY A 78 -21.02 10.23 10.53
N PHE A 79 -20.13 9.24 10.42
CA PHE A 79 -20.16 8.29 9.29
C PHE A 79 -21.27 7.25 9.41
N PHE A 80 -21.76 7.00 10.62
CA PHE A 80 -22.87 6.10 10.94
C PHE A 80 -23.84 6.79 11.89
N THR A 81 -25.13 6.47 11.81
CA THR A 81 -26.14 7.09 12.69
C THR A 81 -26.01 6.63 14.14
N ASP A 82 -25.65 5.37 14.34
CA ASP A 82 -25.43 4.71 15.62
C ASP A 82 -24.50 3.49 15.43
N LEU A 83 -24.31 2.70 16.48
CA LEU A 83 -23.48 1.50 16.42
C LEU A 83 -24.14 0.34 15.68
N GLU A 84 -25.47 0.26 15.67
CA GLU A 84 -26.20 -0.79 14.94
C GLU A 84 -26.06 -0.56 13.44
N ASP A 85 -26.10 0.68 12.98
CA ASP A 85 -25.82 1.06 11.60
C ASP A 85 -24.39 0.69 11.17
N ALA A 86 -23.41 0.97 12.03
CA ALA A 86 -22.03 0.57 11.79
C ALA A 86 -21.86 -0.96 11.72
N ASP A 87 -22.48 -1.69 12.65
CA ASP A 87 -22.40 -3.15 12.70
C ASP A 87 -23.06 -3.80 11.47
N ARG A 88 -24.20 -3.27 11.00
CA ARG A 88 -24.81 -3.73 9.73
C ARG A 88 -23.90 -3.52 8.53
N PHE A 89 -23.17 -2.40 8.47
CA PHE A 89 -22.21 -2.15 7.39
C PHE A 89 -21.02 -3.11 7.46
N VAL A 90 -20.50 -3.40 8.67
CA VAL A 90 -19.47 -4.43 8.87
C VAL A 90 -19.97 -5.79 8.38
N ASP A 91 -21.15 -6.22 8.79
CA ASP A 91 -21.71 -7.52 8.42
C ASP A 91 -21.90 -7.64 6.91
N LEU A 92 -22.33 -6.56 6.24
CA LEU A 92 -22.42 -6.51 4.79
C LEU A 92 -21.04 -6.69 4.13
N MET A 93 -20.01 -5.99 4.61
CA MET A 93 -18.66 -6.15 4.08
C MET A 93 -18.12 -7.57 4.29
N GLU A 94 -18.42 -8.20 5.43
CA GLU A 94 -18.05 -9.60 5.70
C GLU A 94 -18.77 -10.57 4.77
N GLU A 95 -20.06 -10.35 4.51
CA GLU A 95 -20.85 -11.18 3.60
C GLU A 95 -20.30 -11.08 2.16
N LEU A 96 -19.96 -9.87 1.70
CA LEU A 96 -19.34 -9.68 0.39
C LEU A 96 -17.91 -10.22 0.33
N ALA A 97 -17.14 -10.14 1.42
CA ALA A 97 -15.81 -10.75 1.49
C ALA A 97 -15.88 -12.28 1.39
N ALA A 98 -16.90 -12.89 2.01
CA ALA A 98 -17.12 -14.34 1.97
C ALA A 98 -17.64 -14.82 0.60
N ASP A 99 -18.44 -14.01 -0.10
CA ASP A 99 -18.92 -14.28 -1.45
C ASP A 99 -18.81 -13.03 -2.36
N PRO A 100 -17.63 -12.83 -3.00
CA PRO A 100 -17.42 -11.70 -3.91
C PRO A 100 -18.29 -11.72 -5.18
N THR A 101 -19.05 -12.78 -5.42
CA THR A 101 -19.97 -12.87 -6.58
C THR A 101 -21.31 -12.18 -6.32
N ARG A 102 -21.55 -11.69 -5.10
CA ARG A 102 -22.73 -10.94 -4.70
C ARG A 102 -22.72 -9.51 -5.25
N GLU A 103 -23.00 -9.39 -6.54
CA GLU A 103 -23.11 -8.11 -7.25
C GLU A 103 -24.14 -7.15 -6.63
N ASP A 104 -25.19 -7.69 -6.00
CA ASP A 104 -26.19 -6.90 -5.27
C ASP A 104 -25.58 -6.17 -4.06
N LEU A 105 -24.70 -6.82 -3.30
CA LEU A 105 -24.00 -6.22 -2.16
C LEU A 105 -22.91 -5.26 -2.64
N ALA A 106 -22.13 -5.64 -3.65
CA ALA A 106 -21.11 -4.80 -4.25
C ALA A 106 -21.72 -3.49 -4.79
N TRP A 107 -22.86 -3.59 -5.48
CA TRP A 107 -23.62 -2.43 -5.96
C TRP A 107 -24.14 -1.56 -4.82
N GLN A 108 -24.63 -2.17 -3.74
CA GLN A 108 -25.16 -1.45 -2.58
C GLN A 108 -24.11 -0.53 -1.93
N ILE A 109 -22.86 -0.98 -1.84
CA ILE A 109 -21.76 -0.19 -1.24
C ILE A 109 -20.88 0.53 -2.26
N GLY A 110 -21.15 0.32 -3.55
CA GLY A 110 -20.45 0.98 -4.66
C GLY A 110 -19.00 0.49 -4.84
N TYR A 111 -18.69 -0.76 -4.51
CA TYR A 111 -17.36 -1.33 -4.71
C TYR A 111 -17.29 -2.14 -6.01
N ASP A 112 -16.17 -2.03 -6.71
CA ASP A 112 -15.91 -2.70 -7.98
C ASP A 112 -14.57 -3.48 -7.91
N LYS A 113 -14.18 -4.08 -9.03
CA LYS A 113 -13.02 -4.97 -9.18
C LYS A 113 -11.70 -4.39 -8.67
N ASP A 114 -11.55 -3.08 -8.62
CA ASP A 114 -10.31 -2.45 -8.13
C ASP A 114 -9.97 -2.83 -6.68
N VAL A 115 -10.99 -3.10 -5.87
CA VAL A 115 -10.86 -3.56 -4.48
C VAL A 115 -11.33 -5.00 -4.26
N LEU A 116 -12.16 -5.54 -5.15
CA LEU A 116 -12.69 -6.92 -5.04
C LEU A 116 -11.78 -7.97 -5.70
N ASP A 117 -11.08 -7.61 -6.79
CA ASP A 117 -10.16 -8.50 -7.50
C ASP A 117 -8.76 -8.36 -6.92
N GLU A 118 -8.26 -9.42 -6.29
CA GLU A 118 -6.93 -9.45 -5.67
C GLU A 118 -5.81 -9.11 -6.67
N ASP A 119 -5.94 -9.52 -7.93
CA ASP A 119 -4.91 -9.32 -8.93
C ASP A 119 -4.77 -7.84 -9.31
N ILE A 120 -5.89 -7.12 -9.36
CA ILE A 120 -5.92 -5.67 -9.61
C ILE A 120 -5.52 -4.91 -8.36
N ARG A 121 -6.08 -5.29 -7.22
CA ARG A 121 -5.87 -4.65 -5.92
C ARG A 121 -4.39 -4.66 -5.52
N THR A 122 -3.72 -5.80 -5.64
CA THR A 122 -2.32 -6.00 -5.22
C THR A 122 -1.28 -5.78 -6.32
N CYS A 123 -1.70 -5.22 -7.46
CA CYS A 123 -0.89 -5.07 -8.68
C CYS A 123 0.45 -4.36 -8.43
N GLU A 124 0.49 -3.36 -7.56
CA GLU A 124 1.70 -2.63 -7.18
C GLU A 124 2.73 -3.54 -6.54
N VAL A 125 2.32 -4.40 -5.61
CA VAL A 125 3.22 -5.33 -4.90
C VAL A 125 3.78 -6.35 -5.86
N LYS A 126 2.93 -6.91 -6.74
CA LYS A 126 3.36 -7.85 -7.79
C LYS A 126 4.39 -7.20 -8.72
N ASN A 127 4.12 -5.98 -9.15
CA ASN A 127 5.03 -5.22 -9.99
C ASN A 127 6.32 -4.84 -9.25
N PHE A 128 6.25 -4.55 -7.95
CA PHE A 128 7.43 -4.25 -7.13
C PHE A 128 8.37 -5.45 -7.08
N VAL A 129 7.81 -6.64 -6.79
CA VAL A 129 8.59 -7.88 -6.78
C VAL A 129 9.19 -8.16 -8.15
N LYS A 130 8.38 -8.06 -9.21
CA LYS A 130 8.80 -8.36 -10.57
C LYS A 130 9.88 -7.41 -11.09
N HIS A 131 9.75 -6.11 -10.84
CA HIS A 131 10.58 -5.09 -11.48
C HIS A 131 11.74 -4.60 -10.62
N LEU A 132 11.67 -4.72 -9.30
CA LEU A 132 12.72 -4.26 -8.39
C LEU A 132 13.36 -5.41 -7.62
N VAL A 133 12.57 -6.24 -6.94
CA VAL A 133 13.12 -7.29 -6.05
C VAL A 133 13.82 -8.40 -6.83
N LEU A 134 13.15 -9.01 -7.82
CA LEU A 134 13.73 -10.12 -8.59
C LEU A 134 14.99 -9.70 -9.36
N PRO A 135 15.02 -8.55 -10.09
CA PRO A 135 16.25 -8.11 -10.75
C PRO A 135 17.40 -7.88 -9.78
N TYR A 136 17.14 -7.24 -8.63
CA TYR A 136 18.14 -7.03 -7.59
C TYR A 136 18.69 -8.37 -7.06
N TYR A 137 17.81 -9.30 -6.71
CA TYR A 137 18.18 -10.64 -6.24
C TYR A 137 19.05 -11.39 -7.25
N MET A 138 18.70 -11.35 -8.54
CA MET A 138 19.48 -12.01 -9.59
C MET A 138 20.86 -11.37 -9.77
N GLN A 139 20.97 -10.04 -9.69
CA GLN A 139 22.24 -9.34 -9.76
C GLN A 139 23.18 -9.73 -8.61
N CYS A 140 22.67 -9.77 -7.37
CA CYS A 140 23.45 -10.20 -6.22
C CYS A 140 23.93 -11.65 -6.35
N ARG A 141 23.15 -12.54 -6.95
CA ARG A 141 23.54 -13.94 -7.17
C ARG A 141 24.57 -14.16 -8.28
N GLN A 142 24.65 -13.23 -9.23
CA GLN A 142 25.60 -13.30 -10.35
C GLN A 142 26.95 -12.66 -10.02
N GLN A 143 27.07 -11.97 -8.89
CA GLN A 143 28.36 -11.53 -8.39
C GLN A 143 29.17 -12.76 -7.95
N PRO A 144 30.37 -13.00 -8.52
CA PRO A 144 31.26 -14.02 -7.99
C PRO A 144 31.52 -13.69 -6.53
N GLY A 145 31.39 -14.68 -5.63
CA GLY A 145 31.71 -14.47 -4.23
C GLY A 145 33.10 -13.86 -4.11
N ASP A 146 33.25 -12.91 -3.18
CA ASP A 146 34.53 -12.40 -2.71
C ASP A 146 35.34 -13.57 -2.09
N THR A 147 35.89 -14.45 -2.94
CA THR A 147 37.09 -15.21 -2.60
C THR A 147 38.27 -14.29 -2.83
N GLU A 148 38.53 -13.40 -1.88
CA GLU A 148 39.88 -12.98 -1.52
C GLU A 148 39.86 -12.51 -0.06
N ASP A 149 40.26 -13.43 0.81
CA ASP A 149 40.82 -13.12 2.12
C ASP A 149 42.01 -12.17 1.93
N LYS A 150 41.76 -10.87 2.09
CA LYS A 150 42.79 -9.86 2.26
C LYS A 150 42.60 -9.20 3.60
N GLY A 151 43.19 -9.85 4.61
CA GLY A 151 43.76 -9.28 5.82
C GLY A 151 43.18 -7.96 6.29
N VAL A 152 42.35 -8.05 7.33
CA VAL A 152 41.95 -6.91 8.16
C VAL A 152 43.20 -6.21 8.68
N GLN A 153 43.50 -5.02 8.14
CA GLN A 153 44.24 -4.00 8.88
C GLN A 153 43.20 -3.07 9.51
N ASP A 154 43.13 -3.12 10.84
CA ASP A 154 42.32 -2.24 11.67
C ASP A 154 42.61 -0.77 11.36
N ALA A 155 41.62 -0.08 10.79
CA ALA A 155 41.56 1.37 10.79
C ALA A 155 40.51 1.81 11.81
N ALA A 156 41.00 2.27 12.95
CA ALA A 156 40.22 2.77 14.08
C ALA A 156 39.21 3.85 13.65
N CYS A 157 37.93 3.62 13.93
CA CYS A 157 36.92 4.67 13.97
C CYS A 157 37.17 5.49 15.24
N GLN A 158 37.84 6.63 15.09
CA GLN A 158 37.87 7.68 16.10
C GLN A 158 37.00 8.85 15.66
N GLN A 159 36.16 9.25 16.61
CA GLN A 159 35.60 10.58 16.88
C GLN A 159 34.21 10.92 16.32
N GLU A 160 33.27 10.88 17.27
CA GLU A 160 32.16 11.82 17.46
C GLU A 160 32.59 13.30 17.40
N VAL A 161 31.58 14.19 17.47
CA VAL A 161 31.57 15.65 17.77
C VAL A 161 31.27 16.49 16.50
N ALA A 162 30.22 17.31 16.40
CA ALA A 162 29.27 17.92 17.35
C ALA A 162 27.87 18.07 16.72
#